data_AF-A0A6A5AW79-F1
#
_entry.id   AF-A0A6A5AW79-F1
#
_cell.length_a   1.000
_cell.length_b   1.000
_cell.length_c   1.000
_cell.angle_alpha   90.00
_cell.angle_beta   90.00
_cell.angle_gamma   90.00
#
_symmetry.space_group_name_H-M   'P 1'
#
loop_
_entity.id
_entity.type
_entity.pdbx_description
1 polymer ?
#
loop_
_entity_poly.entity_id
_entity_poly.type
_entity_poly.pdbx_seq_one_letter_code
_entity_poly.pdbx_strand_id
1 'polypeptide(L)'
;MEKVQALDVTQYKTTSKSAVEAALDICQELAWDPTEVVQASLLDLLVMRLSSHPSTEIESLREDSKSLQVVETQHYVRGSSVQDIVKHAISSLGDINAVDLISTSKLKARLASLHAAFPGAHFNHAIAVKANPIRSVLRIVQEMGFGAECASFAEVHHALSLNFAPRSVVYDSPCKTYDELKTALQLGCYINLDNEDEIDKVARVFIDLYGPSGVPADRLLHDRQIGLRINPVVGGGSIASTSTATSSSKFGLPWTPDTQATLVALFH
;
A
#
# COMPACT_ATOMS: atom_id res chain seq x y z
N MET A 1 -9.36 20.48 -10.64
CA MET A 1 -10.03 19.42 -9.87
C MET A 1 -9.09 18.99 -8.77
N GLU A 2 -8.95 19.87 -7.78
CA GLU A 2 -8.07 19.72 -6.62
C GLU A 2 -8.88 19.16 -5.44
N LYS A 3 -8.19 18.39 -4.59
CA LYS A 3 -8.53 18.07 -3.19
C LYS A 3 -9.76 17.18 -2.95
N VAL A 4 -9.53 15.87 -2.97
CA VAL A 4 -10.13 14.99 -1.95
C VAL A 4 -9.17 15.00 -0.76
N GLN A 5 -9.27 16.03 0.09
CA GLN A 5 -8.62 16.01 1.40
C GLN A 5 -9.40 15.05 2.30
N ALA A 6 -8.68 14.18 3.03
CA ALA A 6 -9.31 13.33 4.03
C ALA A 6 -9.78 14.22 5.19
N LEU A 7 -11.10 14.31 5.38
CA LEU A 7 -11.72 15.11 6.44
C LEU A 7 -11.75 14.30 7.74
N ASP A 8 -11.07 14.79 8.77
CA ASP A 8 -11.22 14.28 10.14
C ASP A 8 -12.35 15.02 10.85
N VAL A 9 -13.55 14.44 10.85
CA VAL A 9 -14.74 15.05 11.46
C VAL A 9 -14.73 14.98 12.99
N THR A 10 -13.78 14.30 13.62
CA THR A 10 -13.70 14.18 15.09
C THR A 10 -13.14 15.43 15.76
N GLN A 11 -12.50 16.32 15.00
CA GLN A 11 -11.99 17.60 15.49
C GLN A 11 -13.10 18.63 15.78
N TYR A 12 -14.31 18.43 15.23
CA TYR A 12 -15.44 19.33 15.41
C TYR A 12 -16.28 18.87 16.61
N LYS A 13 -16.12 19.55 17.75
CA LYS A 13 -16.93 19.34 18.97
C LYS A 13 -18.20 20.17 18.91
N THR A 14 -19.32 19.61 19.35
CA THR A 14 -20.60 20.34 19.57
C THR A 14 -20.53 21.19 20.83
N THR A 15 -19.62 22.15 20.89
CA THR A 15 -19.60 23.12 21.98
C THR A 15 -20.39 24.34 21.53
N SER A 16 -21.62 24.47 22.05
CA SER A 16 -22.60 25.57 21.87
C SER A 16 -23.36 25.70 20.54
N LYS A 17 -22.94 25.01 19.45
CA LYS A 17 -23.64 25.01 18.15
C LYS A 17 -24.49 23.75 17.95
N SER A 18 -25.58 23.86 17.19
CA SER A 18 -26.36 22.70 16.72
C SER A 18 -25.57 21.86 15.71
N ALA A 19 -25.93 20.59 15.55
CA ALA A 19 -25.28 19.68 14.61
C ALA A 19 -25.37 20.16 13.15
N VAL A 20 -26.45 20.85 12.79
CA VAL A 20 -26.65 21.45 11.46
C VAL A 20 -25.70 22.63 11.24
N GLU A 21 -25.56 23.53 12.22
CA GLU A 21 -24.62 24.67 12.12
C GLU A 21 -23.17 24.19 12.01
N ALA A 22 -22.78 23.19 12.79
CA ALA A 22 -21.44 22.61 12.71
C ALA A 22 -21.18 21.91 11.36
N ALA A 23 -22.18 21.22 10.80
CA ALA A 23 -22.06 20.60 9.48
C ALA A 23 -21.98 21.64 8.34
N LEU A 24 -22.72 22.75 8.45
CA LEU A 24 -22.65 23.87 7.50
C LEU A 24 -21.31 24.60 7.56
N ASP A 25 -20.73 24.80 8.75
CA ASP A 25 -19.39 25.37 8.90
C ASP A 25 -18.33 24.49 8.21
N ILE A 26 -18.44 23.16 8.32
CA ILE A 26 -17.57 22.20 7.62
C ILE A 26 -17.71 22.35 6.10
N CYS A 27 -18.95 22.43 5.59
CA CYS A 27 -19.17 22.68 4.16
C CYS A 27 -18.51 24.00 3.72
N GLN A 28 -18.65 25.05 4.52
CA GLN A 28 -18.10 26.36 4.19
C GLN A 28 -16.56 26.38 4.22
N GLU A 29 -15.95 25.74 5.22
CA GLU A 29 -14.48 25.60 5.33
C GLU A 29 -13.88 24.84 4.13
N LEU A 30 -14.62 23.85 3.62
CA LEU A 30 -14.20 23.02 2.49
C LEU A 30 -14.66 23.57 1.12
N ALA A 31 -15.32 24.73 1.10
CA ALA A 31 -15.92 25.33 -0.10
C ALA A 31 -16.90 24.37 -0.84
N TRP A 32 -17.65 23.59 -0.06
CA TRP A 32 -18.72 22.70 -0.50
C TRP A 32 -20.04 23.48 -0.53
N ASP A 33 -20.80 23.35 -1.63
CA ASP A 33 -22.17 23.84 -1.73
C ASP A 33 -23.14 22.81 -1.12
N PRO A 34 -23.70 23.09 0.08
CA PRO A 34 -24.57 22.13 0.79
C PRO A 34 -25.88 21.86 0.04
N THR A 35 -26.19 22.60 -1.02
CA THR A 35 -27.41 22.44 -1.82
C THR A 35 -27.25 21.47 -2.99
N GLU A 36 -26.02 21.07 -3.34
CA GLU A 36 -25.79 20.00 -4.31
C GLU A 36 -26.26 18.66 -3.74
N VAL A 37 -26.97 17.84 -4.54
CA VAL A 37 -27.64 16.60 -4.07
C VAL A 37 -26.69 15.65 -3.33
N VAL A 38 -25.47 15.45 -3.82
CA VAL A 38 -24.46 14.58 -3.19
C VAL A 38 -23.96 15.17 -1.86
N GLN A 39 -23.90 16.49 -1.77
CA GLN A 39 -23.42 17.22 -0.61
C GLN A 39 -24.51 17.38 0.46
N ALA A 40 -25.78 17.50 0.06
CA ALA A 40 -26.94 17.45 0.96
C ALA A 40 -27.02 16.11 1.71
N SER A 41 -26.79 15.00 1.00
CA SER A 41 -26.69 13.67 1.62
C SER A 41 -25.52 13.55 2.59
N LEU A 42 -24.38 14.18 2.29
CA LEU A 42 -23.23 14.23 3.19
C LEU A 42 -23.52 15.11 4.43
N LEU A 43 -24.22 16.23 4.24
CA LEU A 43 -24.65 17.11 5.32
C LEU A 43 -25.56 16.38 6.30
N ASP A 44 -26.55 15.62 5.81
CA ASP A 44 -27.43 14.81 6.66
C ASP A 44 -26.65 13.78 7.48
N LEU A 45 -25.66 13.12 6.88
CA LEU A 45 -24.79 12.16 7.57
C LEU A 45 -23.89 12.83 8.62
N LEU A 46 -23.36 14.02 8.34
CA LEU A 46 -22.59 14.82 9.30
C LEU A 46 -23.48 15.24 10.47
N VAL A 47 -24.70 15.68 10.20
CA VAL A 47 -25.70 16.06 11.21
C VAL A 47 -26.05 14.88 12.11
N MET A 48 -26.34 13.71 11.55
CA MET A 48 -26.60 12.49 12.32
C MET A 48 -25.39 12.08 13.18
N ARG A 49 -24.18 12.21 12.65
CA ARG A 49 -22.94 11.85 13.38
C ARG A 49 -22.67 12.81 14.55
N LEU A 50 -22.81 14.11 14.33
CA LEU A 50 -22.61 15.14 15.35
C LEU A 50 -23.71 15.11 16.41
N SER A 51 -24.92 14.69 16.05
CA SER A 51 -26.04 14.53 16.98
C SER A 51 -25.93 13.28 17.87
N SER A 52 -25.14 12.27 17.47
CA SER A 52 -25.07 10.96 18.14
C SER A 52 -23.93 10.81 19.17
N HIS A 53 -23.09 11.84 19.37
CA HIS A 53 -21.99 11.80 20.34
C HIS A 53 -22.12 12.91 21.40
N PRO A 54 -22.68 12.64 22.60
CA PRO A 54 -22.16 13.31 23.79
C PRO A 54 -20.72 12.83 23.94
N SER A 55 -19.77 13.78 24.01
CA SER A 55 -18.33 13.57 24.18
C SER A 55 -18.02 12.38 25.09
N THR A 56 -17.76 11.21 24.50
CA THR A 56 -17.23 10.06 25.20
C THR A 56 -15.80 9.91 24.73
N GLU A 57 -14.88 10.40 25.56
CA GLU A 57 -13.47 10.07 25.45
C GLU A 57 -13.34 8.56 25.35
N ILE A 58 -12.75 8.07 24.26
CA ILE A 58 -12.31 6.68 24.19
C ILE A 58 -11.11 6.59 25.13
N GLU A 59 -11.38 6.32 26.41
CA GLU A 59 -10.36 5.92 27.36
C GLU A 59 -9.63 4.70 26.79
N SER A 60 -8.31 4.83 26.69
CA SER A 60 -7.39 3.76 26.36
C SER A 60 -7.47 2.67 27.45
N LEU A 61 -8.39 1.71 27.29
CA LEU A 61 -8.48 0.56 28.16
C LEU A 61 -7.51 -0.51 27.69
N ARG A 62 -6.68 -0.93 28.66
CA ARG A 62 -5.47 -1.73 28.54
C ARG A 62 -5.69 -3.09 27.87
N GLU A 63 -4.62 -3.54 27.23
CA GLU A 63 -4.39 -4.88 26.70
C GLU A 63 -4.48 -5.93 27.82
N ASP A 64 -5.68 -6.42 28.14
CA ASP A 64 -5.81 -7.71 28.82
C ASP A 64 -7.23 -8.25 28.64
N SER A 65 -7.37 -9.19 27.67
CA SER A 65 -8.35 -10.29 27.58
C SER A 65 -8.80 -10.51 26.13
N LYS A 66 -8.18 -11.50 25.47
CA LYS A 66 -8.65 -12.11 24.22
C LYS A 66 -9.92 -12.96 24.47
N SER A 67 -11.02 -12.37 24.92
CA SER A 67 -12.32 -13.06 24.90
C SER A 67 -13.02 -12.77 23.57
N LEU A 68 -13.51 -13.82 22.90
CA LEU A 68 -14.24 -13.71 21.62
C LEU A 68 -15.38 -12.67 21.72
N GLN A 69 -16.03 -12.58 22.87
CA GLN A 69 -17.09 -11.61 23.15
C GLN A 69 -16.63 -10.15 23.10
N VAL A 70 -15.41 -9.82 23.56
CA VAL A 70 -14.87 -8.46 23.47
C VAL A 70 -14.55 -8.11 22.01
N VAL A 71 -13.98 -9.06 21.26
CA VAL A 71 -13.70 -8.87 19.83
C VAL A 71 -15.00 -8.71 19.04
N GLU A 72 -16.01 -9.51 19.34
CA GLU A 72 -17.34 -9.47 18.72
C GLU A 72 -18.07 -8.16 19.03
N THR A 73 -18.04 -7.71 20.28
CA THR A 73 -18.62 -6.43 20.69
C THR A 73 -17.90 -5.26 20.00
N GLN A 74 -16.56 -5.28 19.94
CA GLN A 74 -15.79 -4.27 19.20
C GLN A 74 -16.10 -4.30 17.69
N HIS A 75 -16.32 -5.47 17.12
CA HIS A 75 -16.69 -5.63 15.72
C HIS A 75 -18.10 -5.08 15.46
N TYR A 76 -19.06 -5.40 16.34
CA TYR A 76 -20.43 -4.91 16.26
C TYR A 76 -20.50 -3.39 16.39
N VAL A 77 -19.82 -2.80 17.38
CA VAL A 77 -19.75 -1.33 17.57
C VAL A 77 -19.10 -0.63 16.36
N ARG A 78 -18.04 -1.22 15.78
CA ARG A 78 -17.43 -0.68 14.56
C ARG A 78 -18.38 -0.80 13.36
N GLY A 79 -19.06 -1.94 13.23
CA GLY A 79 -20.02 -2.21 12.16
C GLY A 79 -21.20 -1.26 12.21
N SER A 80 -21.82 -1.09 13.38
CA SER A 80 -22.95 -0.17 13.59
C SER A 80 -22.55 1.30 13.36
N SER A 81 -21.30 1.68 13.68
CA SER A 81 -20.81 3.04 13.47
C SER A 81 -20.72 3.47 12.01
N VAL A 82 -20.68 2.51 11.08
CA VAL A 82 -20.63 2.75 9.63
C VAL A 82 -21.87 2.24 8.89
N GLN A 83 -22.71 1.43 9.52
CA GLN A 83 -23.82 0.74 8.87
C GLN A 83 -24.80 1.69 8.19
N ASP A 84 -25.11 2.83 8.80
CA ASP A 84 -26.02 3.81 8.23
C ASP A 84 -25.39 4.53 7.03
N ILE A 85 -24.08 4.82 7.10
CA ILE A 85 -23.30 5.35 5.97
C ILE A 85 -23.30 4.35 4.81
N VAL A 86 -23.09 3.06 5.11
CA VAL A 86 -23.10 1.98 4.10
C VAL A 86 -24.47 1.85 3.46
N LYS A 87 -25.54 1.76 4.26
CA LYS A 87 -26.92 1.64 3.75
C LYS A 87 -27.29 2.83 2.88
N HIS A 88 -26.93 4.03 3.32
CA HIS A 88 -27.20 5.25 2.56
C HIS A 88 -26.40 5.29 1.25
N ALA A 89 -25.10 5.00 1.29
CA ALA A 89 -24.28 4.91 0.09
C ALA A 89 -24.82 3.88 -0.90
N ILE A 90 -25.22 2.69 -0.42
CA ILE A 90 -25.85 1.67 -1.28
C ILE A 90 -27.16 2.22 -1.88
N SER A 91 -27.99 2.90 -1.09
CA SER A 91 -29.27 3.45 -1.58
C SER A 91 -29.13 4.57 -2.62
N SER A 92 -28.03 5.32 -2.59
CA SER A 92 -27.76 6.43 -3.53
C SER A 92 -27.02 5.98 -4.80
N LEU A 93 -26.46 4.78 -4.80
CA LEU A 93 -25.61 4.26 -5.86
C LEU A 93 -26.38 3.54 -7.00
N GLY A 94 -27.70 3.38 -6.90
CA GLY A 94 -28.52 2.68 -7.90
C GLY A 94 -28.36 1.15 -7.84
N ASP A 95 -28.55 0.45 -8.96
CA ASP A 95 -28.38 -1.02 -9.05
C ASP A 95 -26.89 -1.42 -9.01
N ILE A 96 -26.30 -1.40 -7.81
CA ILE A 96 -24.96 -1.95 -7.57
C ILE A 96 -25.05 -3.26 -6.80
N ASN A 97 -24.43 -4.31 -7.35
CA ASN A 97 -24.45 -5.65 -6.76
C ASN A 97 -23.45 -5.85 -5.61
N ALA A 98 -22.38 -5.05 -5.55
CA ALA A 98 -21.36 -5.12 -4.51
C ALA A 98 -20.59 -3.80 -4.37
N VAL A 99 -20.17 -3.47 -3.14
CA VAL A 99 -19.34 -2.30 -2.84
C VAL A 99 -18.22 -2.66 -1.88
N ASP A 100 -17.01 -2.17 -2.15
CA ASP A 100 -15.88 -2.22 -1.25
C ASP A 100 -15.72 -0.90 -0.49
N LEU A 101 -15.62 -0.97 0.84
CA LEU A 101 -15.45 0.20 1.70
C LEU A 101 -14.07 0.19 2.34
N ILE A 102 -13.31 1.27 2.11
CA ILE A 102 -11.93 1.38 2.56
C ILE A 102 -11.80 2.53 3.55
N SER A 103 -11.41 2.21 4.77
CA SER A 103 -11.12 3.22 5.81
C SER A 103 -9.75 3.85 5.57
N THR A 104 -9.76 5.04 4.97
CA THR A 104 -8.53 5.79 4.69
C THR A 104 -7.78 6.21 5.95
N SER A 105 -8.48 6.55 7.03
CA SER A 105 -7.87 6.88 8.32
C SER A 105 -7.10 5.70 8.92
N LYS A 106 -7.65 4.48 8.88
CA LYS A 106 -6.97 3.27 9.33
C LYS A 106 -5.78 2.91 8.44
N LEU A 107 -5.90 3.08 7.12
CA LEU A 107 -4.79 2.91 6.19
C LEU A 107 -3.64 3.85 6.56
N LYS A 108 -3.93 5.16 6.69
CA LYS A 108 -2.93 6.17 7.07
C LYS A 108 -2.28 5.87 8.42
N ALA A 109 -3.08 5.52 9.43
CA ALA A 109 -2.56 5.15 10.75
C ALA A 109 -1.63 3.92 10.68
N ARG A 110 -1.95 2.92 9.85
CA ARG A 110 -1.12 1.73 9.68
C ARG A 110 0.20 2.06 8.97
N LEU A 111 0.15 2.88 7.92
CA LEU A 111 1.34 3.37 7.22
C LEU A 111 2.24 4.18 8.16
N ALA A 112 1.68 5.11 8.92
CA ALA A 112 2.43 5.88 9.92
C ALA A 112 3.09 4.99 10.98
N SER A 113 2.37 3.97 11.47
CA SER A 113 2.91 2.99 12.43
C SER A 113 4.08 2.19 11.85
N LEU A 114 4.03 1.80 10.57
CA LEU A 114 5.13 1.09 9.91
C LEU A 114 6.37 1.98 9.75
N HIS A 115 6.18 3.23 9.31
CA HIS A 115 7.27 4.20 9.23
C HIS A 115 7.92 4.45 10.59
N ALA A 116 7.12 4.58 11.65
CA ALA A 116 7.63 4.80 13.00
C ALA A 116 8.42 3.60 13.56
N ALA A 117 8.05 2.37 13.18
CA ALA A 117 8.74 1.16 13.64
C ALA A 117 10.12 0.97 12.98
N PHE A 118 10.30 1.44 11.74
CA PHE A 118 11.58 1.39 11.02
C PHE A 118 11.92 2.79 10.48
N PRO A 119 12.36 3.71 11.36
CA PRO A 119 12.65 5.08 10.98
C PRO A 119 13.99 5.18 10.23
N GLY A 120 14.15 6.26 9.48
CA GLY A 120 15.41 6.63 8.83
C GLY A 120 15.41 6.41 7.31
N ALA A 121 16.35 7.07 6.64
CA ALA A 121 16.44 7.12 5.18
C ALA A 121 16.95 5.83 4.52
N HIS A 122 17.34 4.82 5.31
CA HIS A 122 17.87 3.56 4.81
C HIS A 122 16.77 2.57 4.39
N PHE A 123 15.51 2.83 4.77
CA PHE A 123 14.39 1.96 4.46
C PHE A 123 13.60 2.49 3.26
N ASN A 124 13.49 1.69 2.21
CA ASN A 124 12.45 1.88 1.20
C ASN A 124 11.19 1.13 1.67
N HIS A 125 10.25 1.86 2.25
CA HIS A 125 8.97 1.31 2.67
C HIS A 125 8.05 1.11 1.47
N ALA A 126 8.14 -0.04 0.80
CA ALA A 126 7.36 -0.34 -0.40
C ALA A 126 6.14 -1.22 -0.07
N ILE A 127 4.93 -0.78 -0.44
CA ILE A 127 3.72 -1.60 -0.25
C ILE A 127 3.52 -2.55 -1.42
N ALA A 128 3.03 -3.76 -1.15
CA ALA A 128 2.68 -4.73 -2.19
C ALA A 128 1.44 -4.25 -2.97
N VAL A 129 1.62 -3.87 -4.23
CA VAL A 129 0.52 -3.33 -5.07
C VAL A 129 -0.60 -4.37 -5.24
N LYS A 130 -0.25 -5.64 -5.37
CA LYS A 130 -1.18 -6.78 -5.46
C LYS A 130 -2.16 -6.89 -4.30
N ALA A 131 -1.86 -6.29 -3.14
CA ALA A 131 -2.76 -6.29 -2.00
C ALA A 131 -3.99 -5.39 -2.23
N ASN A 132 -3.81 -4.24 -2.90
CA ASN A 132 -4.90 -3.36 -3.29
C ASN A 132 -4.44 -2.40 -4.41
N PRO A 133 -4.72 -2.71 -5.70
CA PRO A 133 -4.25 -1.92 -6.82
C PRO A 133 -5.14 -0.69 -7.11
N ILE A 134 -6.11 -0.36 -6.27
CA ILE A 134 -7.03 0.76 -6.53
C ILE A 134 -6.26 2.08 -6.51
N ARG A 135 -6.41 2.89 -7.58
CA ARG A 135 -5.68 4.15 -7.77
C ARG A 135 -5.76 5.08 -6.56
N SER A 136 -6.94 5.27 -5.97
CA SER A 136 -7.12 6.16 -4.81
C SER A 136 -6.38 5.67 -3.55
N VAL A 137 -6.29 4.35 -3.35
CA VAL A 137 -5.53 3.74 -2.25
C VAL A 137 -4.04 3.94 -2.45
N LEU A 138 -3.54 3.62 -3.64
CA LEU A 138 -2.12 3.79 -3.98
C LEU A 138 -1.68 5.26 -3.96
N ARG A 139 -2.57 6.19 -4.30
CA ARG A 139 -2.28 7.62 -4.13
C ARG A 139 -2.07 8.02 -2.68
N ILE A 140 -2.90 7.52 -1.75
CA ILE A 140 -2.70 7.77 -0.31
C ILE A 140 -1.34 7.21 0.15
N VAL A 141 -1.00 6.00 -0.31
CA VAL A 141 0.31 5.38 -0.03
C VAL A 141 1.46 6.28 -0.53
N GLN A 142 1.39 6.71 -1.79
CA GLN A 142 2.40 7.56 -2.43
C GLN A 142 2.53 8.91 -1.70
N GLU A 143 1.41 9.56 -1.37
CA GLU A 143 1.36 10.83 -0.64
C GLU A 143 1.94 10.71 0.78
N MET A 144 1.95 9.51 1.36
CA MET A 144 2.58 9.21 2.66
C MET A 144 4.07 8.83 2.55
N GLY A 145 4.66 8.92 1.36
CA GLY A 145 6.09 8.69 1.13
C GLY A 145 6.50 7.23 0.99
N PHE A 146 5.54 6.32 0.78
CA PHE A 146 5.83 4.91 0.55
C PHE A 146 6.21 4.64 -0.92
N GLY A 147 7.02 3.61 -1.13
CA GLY A 147 7.29 2.99 -2.43
C GLY A 147 6.23 1.95 -2.83
N ALA A 148 6.48 1.25 -3.93
CA ALA A 148 5.60 0.22 -4.46
C ALA A 148 6.37 -1.07 -4.79
N GLU A 149 6.01 -2.18 -4.16
CA GLU A 149 6.44 -3.52 -4.56
C GLU A 149 5.45 -4.06 -5.60
N CYS A 150 5.99 -4.39 -6.76
CA CYS A 150 5.23 -4.80 -7.94
C CYS A 150 5.59 -6.24 -8.29
N ALA A 151 4.58 -7.11 -8.33
CA ALA A 151 4.71 -8.50 -8.74
C ALA A 151 4.49 -8.72 -10.24
N SER A 152 4.18 -7.66 -10.99
CA SER A 152 4.07 -7.67 -12.44
C SER A 152 4.52 -6.35 -13.07
N PHE A 153 4.88 -6.38 -14.35
CA PHE A 153 5.27 -5.17 -15.07
C PHE A 153 4.09 -4.19 -15.25
N ALA A 154 2.85 -4.70 -15.32
CA ALA A 154 1.66 -3.87 -15.31
C ALA A 154 1.52 -3.06 -14.01
N GLU A 155 1.89 -3.64 -12.86
CA GLU A 155 1.91 -2.93 -11.58
C GLU A 155 3.03 -1.88 -11.54
N VAL A 156 4.20 -2.16 -12.13
CA VAL A 156 5.28 -1.16 -12.28
C VAL A 156 4.76 0.06 -13.03
N HIS A 157 4.15 -0.14 -14.20
CA HIS A 157 3.56 0.95 -14.98
C HIS A 157 2.44 1.67 -14.22
N HIS A 158 1.60 0.92 -13.50
CA HIS A 158 0.53 1.49 -12.70
C HIS A 158 1.08 2.40 -11.59
N ALA A 159 2.07 1.95 -10.83
CA ALA A 159 2.74 2.76 -9.81
C ALA A 159 3.39 4.02 -10.40
N LEU A 160 4.12 3.88 -11.50
CA LEU A 160 4.74 5.04 -12.17
C LEU A 160 3.70 6.04 -12.68
N SER A 161 2.56 5.56 -13.19
CA SER A 161 1.44 6.43 -13.61
C SER A 161 0.81 7.23 -12.46
N LEU A 162 1.05 6.81 -11.21
CA LEU A 162 0.61 7.47 -9.98
C LEU A 162 1.73 8.29 -9.32
N ASN A 163 2.82 8.57 -10.05
CA ASN A 163 3.95 9.37 -9.60
C ASN A 163 4.73 8.79 -8.41
N PHE A 164 4.74 7.47 -8.25
CA PHE A 164 5.78 6.83 -7.44
C PHE A 164 7.14 7.12 -8.09
N ALA A 165 8.12 7.53 -7.29
CA ALA A 165 9.48 7.73 -7.78
C ALA A 165 10.02 6.38 -8.29
N PRO A 166 10.68 6.30 -9.46
CA PRO A 166 11.21 5.02 -9.94
C PRO A 166 12.11 4.33 -8.92
N ARG A 167 12.95 5.11 -8.23
CA ARG A 167 13.82 4.67 -7.12
C ARG A 167 13.08 4.41 -5.79
N SER A 168 11.77 4.20 -5.81
CA SER A 168 11.00 3.60 -4.72
C SER A 168 10.11 2.44 -5.20
N VAL A 169 10.10 2.15 -6.50
CA VAL A 169 9.39 1.00 -7.09
C VAL A 169 10.33 -0.20 -7.15
N VAL A 170 9.87 -1.35 -6.64
CA VAL A 170 10.59 -2.62 -6.61
C VAL A 170 9.86 -3.63 -7.49
N TYR A 171 10.55 -4.24 -8.46
CA TYR A 171 9.98 -5.24 -9.36
C TYR A 171 10.40 -6.68 -8.97
N ASP A 172 9.43 -7.49 -8.52
CA ASP A 172 9.62 -8.78 -7.81
C ASP A 172 8.96 -9.99 -8.52
N SER A 173 8.53 -9.86 -9.77
CA SER A 173 7.99 -10.99 -10.55
C SER A 173 9.02 -12.12 -10.69
N PRO A 174 8.67 -13.42 -10.57
CA PRO A 174 9.64 -14.51 -10.74
C PRO A 174 9.95 -14.85 -12.21
N CYS A 175 9.31 -14.18 -13.17
CA CYS A 175 9.38 -14.54 -14.58
C CYS A 175 9.53 -13.32 -15.49
N LYS A 176 10.41 -12.38 -15.12
CA LYS A 176 10.60 -11.12 -15.85
C LYS A 176 11.11 -11.41 -17.27
N THR A 177 10.53 -10.75 -18.26
CA THR A 177 11.02 -10.83 -19.64
C THR A 177 12.25 -9.95 -19.85
N TYR A 178 13.00 -10.20 -20.93
CA TYR A 178 14.14 -9.37 -21.28
C TYR A 178 13.75 -7.89 -21.47
N ASP A 179 12.65 -7.62 -22.18
CA ASP A 179 12.19 -6.25 -22.44
C ASP A 179 11.68 -5.54 -21.18
N GLU A 180 11.03 -6.28 -20.28
CA GLU A 180 10.60 -5.76 -18.98
C GLU A 180 11.81 -5.38 -18.12
N LEU A 181 12.83 -6.25 -18.03
CA LEU A 181 14.07 -5.99 -17.31
C LEU A 181 14.78 -4.76 -17.87
N LYS A 182 14.93 -4.69 -19.19
CA LYS A 182 15.55 -3.55 -19.89
C LYS A 182 14.84 -2.24 -19.54
N THR A 183 13.51 -2.24 -19.65
CA THR A 183 12.71 -1.04 -19.38
C THR A 183 12.78 -0.64 -17.91
N ALA A 184 12.61 -1.58 -16.98
CA ALA A 184 12.69 -1.30 -15.54
C ALA A 184 14.07 -0.77 -15.12
N LEU A 185 15.15 -1.32 -15.72
CA LEU A 185 16.51 -0.84 -15.50
C LEU A 185 16.69 0.61 -15.96
N GLN A 186 16.25 0.92 -17.18
CA GLN A 186 16.34 2.27 -17.75
C GLN A 186 15.49 3.30 -16.99
N LEU A 187 14.33 2.89 -16.46
CA LEU A 187 13.49 3.75 -15.63
C LEU A 187 14.10 4.03 -14.25
N GLY A 188 15.05 3.22 -13.79
CA GLY A 188 15.65 3.35 -12.46
C GLY A 188 14.88 2.61 -11.36
N CYS A 189 13.98 1.69 -11.71
CA CYS A 189 13.28 0.86 -10.72
C CYS A 189 14.23 -0.12 -10.04
N TYR A 190 14.04 -0.38 -8.75
CA TYR A 190 14.70 -1.51 -8.10
C TYR A 190 14.18 -2.82 -8.68
N ILE A 191 15.06 -3.81 -8.82
CA ILE A 191 14.73 -5.13 -9.38
C ILE A 191 15.34 -6.18 -8.48
N ASN A 192 14.54 -7.10 -7.96
CA ASN A 192 15.06 -8.31 -7.33
C ASN A 192 15.00 -9.45 -8.34
N LEU A 193 16.16 -9.92 -8.79
CA LEU A 193 16.27 -11.07 -9.67
C LEU A 193 15.85 -12.33 -8.90
N ASP A 194 15.00 -13.15 -9.52
CA ASP A 194 14.40 -14.30 -8.82
C ASP A 194 15.15 -15.61 -9.11
N ASN A 195 15.85 -15.70 -10.24
CA ASN A 195 16.51 -16.91 -10.72
C ASN A 195 17.72 -16.59 -11.62
N GLU A 196 18.51 -17.60 -11.97
CA GLU A 196 19.73 -17.46 -12.77
C GLU A 196 19.47 -16.98 -14.21
N ASP A 197 18.34 -17.35 -14.81
CA ASP A 197 17.98 -16.88 -16.16
C ASP A 197 17.75 -15.36 -16.18
N GLU A 198 17.21 -14.78 -15.11
CA GLU A 198 17.12 -13.32 -14.97
C GLU A 198 18.50 -12.65 -14.83
N ILE A 199 19.48 -13.30 -14.20
CA ILE A 199 20.87 -12.82 -14.12
C ILE A 199 21.47 -12.75 -15.54
N ASP A 200 21.33 -13.82 -16.32
CA ASP A 200 21.82 -13.88 -17.69
C ASP A 200 21.13 -12.84 -18.59
N LYS A 201 19.81 -12.65 -18.43
CA LYS A 201 19.07 -11.62 -19.16
C LYS A 201 19.59 -10.22 -18.82
N VAL A 202 19.81 -9.91 -17.55
CA VAL A 202 20.36 -8.61 -17.13
C VAL A 202 21.76 -8.40 -17.71
N ALA A 203 22.62 -9.42 -17.71
CA ALA A 203 23.94 -9.31 -18.34
C ALA A 203 23.83 -8.96 -19.83
N ARG A 204 22.91 -9.58 -20.56
CA ARG A 204 22.62 -9.25 -21.97
C ARG A 204 22.07 -7.84 -22.13
N VAL A 205 21.15 -7.41 -21.27
CA VAL A 205 20.63 -6.03 -21.27
C VAL A 205 21.78 -5.02 -21.12
N PHE A 206 22.70 -5.26 -20.20
CA PHE A 206 23.85 -4.37 -19.99
C PHE A 206 24.77 -4.33 -21.22
N ILE A 207 25.02 -5.47 -21.87
CA ILE A 207 25.76 -5.52 -23.14
C ILE A 207 25.04 -4.72 -24.22
N ASP A 208 23.73 -4.87 -24.34
CA ASP A 208 22.94 -4.20 -25.36
C ASP A 208 22.84 -2.68 -25.12
N LEU A 209 22.87 -2.24 -23.87
CA LEU A 209 22.84 -0.82 -23.50
C LEU A 209 24.21 -0.15 -23.55
N TYR A 210 25.28 -0.87 -23.19
CA TYR A 210 26.60 -0.28 -22.94
C TYR A 210 27.73 -0.86 -23.80
N GLY A 211 27.39 -1.73 -24.76
CA GLY A 211 28.33 -2.38 -25.67
C GLY A 211 29.00 -3.63 -25.06
N PRO A 212 30.02 -4.19 -25.72
CA PRO A 212 30.58 -5.50 -25.36
C PRO A 212 31.14 -5.62 -23.93
N SER A 213 31.50 -4.50 -23.30
CA SER A 213 31.94 -4.50 -21.89
C SER A 213 30.78 -4.68 -20.91
N GLY A 214 29.55 -4.32 -21.29
CA GLY A 214 28.41 -4.26 -20.40
C GLY A 214 28.56 -3.24 -19.27
N VAL A 215 29.53 -2.32 -19.34
CA VAL A 215 29.80 -1.36 -18.26
C VAL A 215 29.32 0.03 -18.66
N PRO A 216 28.36 0.64 -17.93
CA PRO A 216 27.94 2.01 -18.19
C PRO A 216 29.10 2.98 -17.93
N ALA A 217 29.13 4.08 -18.70
CA ALA A 217 30.13 5.13 -18.53
C ALA A 217 30.06 5.78 -17.13
N ASP A 218 28.83 5.99 -16.63
CA ASP A 218 28.57 6.36 -15.24
C ASP A 218 28.11 5.14 -14.44
N ARG A 219 28.95 4.69 -13.51
CA ARG A 219 28.65 3.54 -12.65
C ARG A 219 27.56 3.84 -11.62
N LEU A 220 27.25 5.12 -11.37
CA LEU A 220 26.19 5.51 -10.44
C LEU A 220 24.79 5.32 -11.02
N LEU A 221 24.67 5.17 -12.35
CA LEU A 221 23.39 5.03 -13.05
C LEU A 221 22.54 3.87 -12.50
N HIS A 222 23.20 2.76 -12.14
CA HIS A 222 22.57 1.54 -11.61
C HIS A 222 22.96 1.24 -10.16
N ASP A 223 23.44 2.24 -9.40
CA ASP A 223 23.89 2.02 -8.02
C ASP A 223 22.79 1.37 -7.18
N ARG A 224 23.12 0.21 -6.59
CA ARG A 224 22.23 -0.60 -5.73
C ARG A 224 20.86 -0.91 -6.33
N GLN A 225 20.73 -0.88 -7.65
CA GLN A 225 19.45 -1.08 -8.34
C GLN A 225 18.99 -2.53 -8.35
N ILE A 226 19.94 -3.45 -8.40
CA ILE A 226 19.70 -4.87 -8.63
C ILE A 226 19.95 -5.61 -7.32
N GLY A 227 18.94 -6.34 -6.86
CA GLY A 227 19.02 -7.31 -5.79
C GLY A 227 18.83 -8.73 -6.31
N LEU A 228 19.09 -9.70 -5.44
CA LEU A 228 18.85 -11.12 -5.70
C LEU A 228 17.90 -11.63 -4.62
N ARG A 229 16.81 -12.27 -5.01
CA ARG A 229 15.86 -12.84 -4.08
C ARG A 229 16.41 -14.16 -3.56
N ILE A 230 16.74 -14.19 -2.27
CA ILE A 230 17.23 -15.38 -1.60
C ILE A 230 16.09 -16.05 -0.83
N ASN A 231 15.93 -17.36 -1.04
CA ASN A 231 15.05 -18.21 -0.26
C ASN A 231 15.87 -18.86 0.87
N PRO A 232 15.64 -18.49 2.14
CA PRO A 232 16.46 -18.96 3.26
C PRO A 232 16.14 -20.40 3.72
N VAL A 233 15.15 -21.08 3.12
CA VAL A 233 14.80 -22.48 3.40
C VAL A 233 14.49 -22.76 4.88
N VAL A 234 13.95 -21.77 5.61
CA VAL A 234 13.64 -21.89 7.05
C VAL A 234 12.31 -22.63 7.35
N GLY A 235 11.71 -23.27 6.35
CA GLY A 235 10.56 -24.16 6.50
C GLY A 235 9.27 -23.60 5.91
N GLY A 236 8.35 -24.50 5.55
CA GLY A 236 7.00 -24.14 5.16
C GLY A 236 6.16 -23.76 6.38
N GLY A 237 5.40 -22.67 6.30
CA GLY A 237 4.37 -22.35 7.27
C GLY A 237 3.31 -23.45 7.37
N SER A 238 2.37 -23.30 8.30
CA SER A 238 1.28 -24.27 8.52
C SER A 238 0.38 -24.50 7.30
N ILE A 239 0.44 -23.61 6.29
CA ILE A 239 -0.29 -23.71 5.03
C ILE A 239 0.72 -23.89 3.89
N ALA A 240 0.66 -25.06 3.23
CA ALA A 240 1.61 -25.45 2.19
C ALA A 240 1.55 -24.53 0.95
N SER A 241 0.36 -24.06 0.55
CA SER A 241 0.17 -23.20 -0.63
C SER A 241 0.74 -21.79 -0.49
N THR A 242 0.91 -21.31 0.75
CA THR A 242 1.52 -20.00 1.04
C THR A 242 2.96 -20.12 1.53
N SER A 243 3.54 -21.32 1.52
CA SER A 243 4.92 -21.55 1.91
C SER A 243 5.86 -21.26 0.76
N THR A 244 6.55 -20.13 0.85
CA THR A 244 7.52 -19.68 -0.15
C THR A 244 8.97 -19.93 0.28
N ALA A 245 9.20 -20.44 1.50
CA ALA A 245 10.51 -20.72 2.09
C ALA A 245 10.83 -22.23 2.18
N THR A 246 10.43 -22.99 1.16
CA THR A 246 10.77 -24.42 1.01
C THR A 246 11.81 -24.61 -0.09
N SER A 247 12.49 -25.76 -0.10
CA SER A 247 13.43 -26.13 -1.17
C SER A 247 12.76 -26.33 -2.53
N SER A 248 11.46 -26.61 -2.55
CA SER A 248 10.64 -26.74 -3.77
C SER A 248 9.95 -25.44 -4.19
N SER A 249 10.21 -24.33 -3.50
CA SER A 249 9.63 -23.04 -3.83
C SER A 249 10.11 -22.59 -5.19
N LYS A 250 9.19 -22.04 -6.00
CA LYS A 250 9.50 -21.43 -7.29
C LYS A 250 10.06 -20.00 -7.18
N PHE A 251 10.25 -19.52 -5.95
CA PHE A 251 10.62 -18.13 -5.68
C PHE A 251 12.01 -18.04 -5.06
N GLY A 252 12.88 -17.29 -5.73
CA GLY A 252 14.22 -16.99 -5.25
C GLY A 252 15.17 -18.19 -5.28
N LEU A 253 16.46 -17.88 -5.17
CA LEU A 253 17.50 -18.90 -5.12
C LEU A 253 17.58 -19.51 -3.71
N PRO A 254 17.53 -20.85 -3.56
CA PRO A 254 17.59 -21.49 -2.26
C PRO A 254 18.97 -21.31 -1.65
N TRP A 255 19.04 -20.87 -0.39
CA TRP A 255 20.27 -20.82 0.38
C TRP A 255 20.39 -22.07 1.25
N THR A 256 21.25 -22.98 0.80
CA THR A 256 21.62 -24.23 1.47
C THR A 256 23.15 -24.32 1.58
N PRO A 257 23.70 -25.28 2.34
CA PRO A 257 25.15 -25.53 2.33
C PRO A 257 25.73 -25.76 0.93
N ASP A 258 24.96 -26.38 0.03
CA ASP A 258 25.40 -26.71 -1.33
C ASP A 258 25.41 -25.48 -2.27
N THR A 259 24.49 -24.54 -2.06
CA THR A 259 24.34 -23.35 -2.94
C THR A 259 25.08 -22.11 -2.42
N GLN A 260 25.46 -22.09 -1.13
CA GLN A 260 26.05 -20.91 -0.49
C GLN A 260 27.29 -20.38 -1.22
N ALA A 261 28.21 -21.26 -1.62
CA ALA A 261 29.44 -20.84 -2.30
C ALA A 261 29.15 -20.13 -3.64
N THR A 262 28.21 -20.70 -4.42
CA THR A 262 27.77 -20.12 -5.70
C THR A 262 27.08 -18.78 -5.48
N LEU A 263 26.18 -18.68 -4.50
CA LEU A 263 25.46 -17.44 -4.20
C LEU A 263 26.38 -16.32 -3.75
N VAL A 264 27.35 -16.62 -2.89
CA VAL A 264 28.35 -15.64 -2.44
C VAL A 264 29.23 -15.18 -3.60
N ALA A 265 29.61 -16.07 -4.50
CA ALA A 265 30.41 -15.73 -5.67
C ALA A 265 29.71 -14.77 -6.64
N LEU A 266 28.37 -14.66 -6.63
CA LEU A 266 27.64 -13.67 -7.44
C LEU A 266 27.83 -12.21 -6.97
N PHE A 267 28.32 -11.99 -5.75
CA PHE A 267 28.51 -10.67 -5.16
C PHE A 267 29.97 -10.21 -5.12
N HIS A 268 30.92 -11.04 -5.58
CA HIS A 268 32.36 -10.77 -5.60
C HIS A 268 32.87 -10.54 -7.01
#